data_AF-A0A0F5FMX0-F1
#
_entry.id   AF-A0A0F5FMX0-F1
#
_cell.length_a   1.000
_cell.length_b   1.000
_cell.length_c   1.000
_cell.angle_alpha   90.00
_cell.angle_beta   90.00
_cell.angle_gamma   90.00
#
_symmetry.space_group_name_H-M   'P 1'
#
loop_
_entity.id
_entity.type
_entity.pdbx_description
1 polymer ?
#
loop_
_entity_poly.entity_id
_entity_poly.type
_entity_poly.pdbx_seq_one_letter_code
_entity_poly.pdbx_strand_id
1 'polypeptide(L)'
;MQTEIVNGVHLFFVADQGPALGSEDDALDLIGQTYGSAAEMLVVPAARFAPHFFELANKQAGHFFQKLQNYRMRLAIVGDISAPLAASGALRDFVGETNRIGHHLFVADRAALDAALGSKA
;
A
#
# COMPACT_ATOMS: atom_id res chain seq x y z
N MET A 1 7.79 -4.86 -13.36
CA MET A 1 6.72 -3.90 -12.97
C MET A 1 5.70 -3.91 -14.08
N GLN A 2 4.42 -3.94 -13.74
CA GLN A 2 3.30 -4.11 -14.68
C GLN A 2 2.22 -3.08 -14.36
N THR A 3 1.53 -2.57 -15.38
CA THR A 3 0.34 -1.73 -15.21
C THR A 3 -0.91 -2.46 -15.66
N GLU A 4 -2.01 -2.28 -14.94
CA GLU A 4 -3.33 -2.84 -15.28
C GLU A 4 -4.43 -1.84 -14.93
N ILE A 5 -5.61 -2.00 -15.52
CA ILE A 5 -6.80 -1.22 -15.17
C ILE A 5 -7.81 -2.17 -14.52
N VAL A 6 -8.18 -1.90 -13.27
CA VAL A 6 -9.18 -2.68 -12.53
C VAL A 6 -10.30 -1.75 -12.11
N ASN A 7 -11.53 -2.01 -12.58
CA ASN A 7 -12.72 -1.19 -12.30
C ASN A 7 -12.50 0.32 -12.56
N GLY A 8 -11.73 0.64 -13.61
CA GLY A 8 -11.40 2.01 -14.00
C GLY A 8 -10.28 2.68 -13.20
N VAL A 9 -9.62 1.96 -12.29
CA VAL A 9 -8.45 2.44 -11.55
C VAL A 9 -7.17 1.91 -12.19
N HIS A 10 -6.24 2.81 -12.50
CA HIS A 10 -4.94 2.45 -13.05
C HIS A 10 -3.98 1.98 -11.94
N LEU A 11 -3.66 0.69 -11.95
CA LEU A 11 -2.78 0.03 -10.99
C LEU A 11 -1.35 -0.08 -11.53
N PHE A 12 -0.38 0.11 -10.65
CA PHE A 12 1.04 -0.16 -10.90
C PHE A 12 1.56 -1.21 -9.93
N PHE A 13 1.89 -2.39 -10.44
CA PHE A 13 2.41 -3.51 -9.66
C PHE A 13 3.92 -3.38 -9.49
N VAL A 14 4.32 -3.18 -8.25
CA VAL A 14 5.72 -3.18 -7.81
C VAL A 14 6.22 -4.63 -7.79
N ALA A 15 7.46 -4.83 -8.21
CA ALA A 15 8.05 -6.17 -8.27
C ALA A 15 8.12 -6.83 -6.89
N ASP A 16 7.97 -8.16 -6.86
CA ASP A 16 8.01 -8.98 -5.64
C ASP A 16 9.38 -8.98 -4.94
N GLN A 17 10.42 -8.54 -5.63
CA GLN A 17 11.79 -8.50 -5.13
C GLN A 17 12.40 -7.10 -5.23
N GLY A 18 13.30 -6.78 -4.30
CA GLY A 18 14.06 -5.53 -4.26
C GLY A 18 14.47 -5.13 -2.84
N PRO A 19 14.98 -3.90 -2.64
CA PRO A 19 15.29 -3.35 -1.31
C PRO A 19 14.05 -3.26 -0.42
N ALA A 20 14.18 -3.49 0.88
CA ALA A 20 13.05 -3.36 1.80
C ALA A 20 12.57 -1.91 1.87
N LEU A 21 11.26 -1.71 1.86
CA LEU A 21 10.60 -0.41 1.89
C LEU A 21 10.22 -0.06 3.34
N GLY A 22 10.45 1.18 3.75
CA GLY A 22 9.98 1.64 5.05
C GLY A 22 10.10 3.14 5.31
N SER A 23 10.89 3.85 4.49
CA SER A 23 11.24 5.25 4.69
C SER A 23 10.45 6.20 3.77
N GLU A 24 10.56 7.50 4.07
CA GLU A 24 10.04 8.56 3.21
C GLU A 24 10.64 8.53 1.79
N ASP A 25 11.94 8.25 1.69
CA ASP A 25 12.66 8.18 0.42
C ASP A 25 12.19 6.98 -0.42
N ASP A 26 11.92 5.84 0.22
CA ASP A 26 11.35 4.67 -0.47
C ASP A 26 9.99 5.00 -1.11
N ALA A 27 9.15 5.80 -0.44
CA ALA A 27 7.87 6.24 -1.00
C ALA A 27 8.08 7.11 -2.25
N LEU A 28 9.04 8.05 -2.19
CA LEU A 28 9.38 8.91 -3.32
C LEU A 28 9.93 8.11 -4.50
N ASP A 29 10.79 7.12 -4.24
CA ASP A 29 11.34 6.23 -5.26
C ASP A 29 10.25 5.42 -5.96
N LEU A 30 9.25 4.92 -5.21
CA LEU A 30 8.11 4.23 -5.81
C LEU A 30 7.25 5.17 -6.66
N ILE A 31 7.00 6.39 -6.20
CA ILE A 31 6.27 7.40 -6.99
C ILE A 31 7.05 7.72 -8.27
N GLY A 32 8.37 7.85 -8.18
CA GLY A 32 9.25 8.05 -9.33
C GLY A 32 9.13 6.94 -10.37
N GLN A 33 8.97 5.69 -9.95
CA GLN A 33 8.77 4.55 -10.86
C GLN A 33 7.46 4.63 -11.65
N THR A 34 6.47 5.38 -11.16
CA THR A 34 5.21 5.61 -11.89
C THR A 34 5.26 6.78 -12.87
N TYR A 35 6.38 7.50 -12.95
CA TYR A 35 6.48 8.67 -13.81
C TYR A 35 6.27 8.32 -15.30
N GLY A 36 5.45 9.10 -15.99
CA GLY A 36 5.04 8.83 -17.37
C GLY A 36 3.97 7.73 -17.51
N SER A 37 3.52 7.12 -16.42
CA SER A 37 2.35 6.24 -16.41
C SER A 37 1.09 7.00 -15.97
N ALA A 38 -0.07 6.40 -16.20
CA ALA A 38 -1.36 6.88 -15.68
C ALA A 38 -1.69 6.30 -14.29
N ALA A 39 -0.71 5.74 -13.57
CA ALA A 39 -0.97 5.03 -12.32
C ALA A 39 -1.62 5.94 -11.27
N GLU A 40 -2.68 5.42 -10.65
CA GLU A 40 -3.39 6.07 -9.55
C GLU A 40 -3.15 5.34 -8.23
N MET A 41 -2.77 4.05 -8.30
CA MET A 41 -2.52 3.20 -7.15
C MET A 41 -1.29 2.32 -7.36
N LEU A 42 -0.36 2.38 -6.41
CA LEU A 42 0.71 1.41 -6.27
C LEU A 42 0.17 0.13 -5.62
N VAL A 43 0.50 -1.02 -6.19
CA VAL A 43 0.22 -2.33 -5.61
C VAL A 43 1.55 -2.94 -5.18
N VAL A 44 1.75 -3.06 -3.87
CA VAL A 44 3.03 -3.46 -3.28
C VAL A 44 2.84 -4.73 -2.44
N PRO A 45 3.60 -5.80 -2.71
CA PRO A 45 3.56 -6.98 -1.86
C PRO A 45 3.97 -6.66 -0.43
N ALA A 46 3.22 -7.15 0.56
CA ALA A 46 3.48 -6.90 1.98
C ALA A 46 4.91 -7.28 2.40
N ALA A 47 5.46 -8.35 1.79
CA ALA A 47 6.83 -8.81 2.02
C ALA A 47 7.93 -7.83 1.55
N ARG A 48 7.59 -6.80 0.76
CA ARG A 48 8.54 -5.74 0.39
C ARG A 48 8.76 -4.75 1.52
N PHE A 49 7.84 -4.65 2.49
CA PHE A 49 7.97 -3.73 3.60
C PHE A 49 8.85 -4.32 4.70
N ALA A 50 9.73 -3.50 5.25
CA ALA A 50 10.53 -3.89 6.39
C ALA A 50 9.63 -4.15 7.61
N PRO A 51 10.00 -5.07 8.53
CA PRO A 51 9.15 -5.40 9.68
C PRO A 51 8.75 -4.17 10.52
N HIS A 52 9.68 -3.23 10.70
CA HIS A 52 9.46 -2.00 11.46
C HIS A 52 8.45 -1.06 10.79
N PHE A 53 8.13 -1.22 9.51
CA PHE A 53 7.10 -0.41 8.85
C PHE A 53 5.75 -0.55 9.54
N PHE A 54 5.43 -1.75 10.05
CA PHE A 54 4.17 -2.01 10.74
C PHE A 54 4.17 -1.57 12.22
N GLU A 55 5.29 -1.06 12.73
CA GLU A 55 5.42 -0.52 14.09
C GLU A 55 5.07 0.98 14.12
N LEU A 56 3.77 1.30 14.13
CA LEU A 56 3.27 2.69 14.01
C LEU A 56 3.89 3.70 15.00
N ALA A 57 4.35 3.24 16.16
CA ALA A 57 5.01 4.07 17.17
C ALA A 57 6.30 4.75 16.67
N ASN A 58 7.00 4.18 15.68
CA ASN A 58 8.21 4.77 15.10
C ASN A 58 7.92 5.88 14.07
N LYS A 59 6.64 6.11 13.74
CA LYS A 59 6.13 7.13 12.81
C LYS A 59 6.58 6.98 11.34
N GLN A 60 7.39 5.98 10.99
CA GLN A 60 7.92 5.82 9.63
C GLN A 60 6.82 5.54 8.62
N ALA A 61 5.88 4.65 8.93
CA ALA A 61 4.70 4.43 8.09
C ALA A 61 3.90 5.72 7.87
N GLY A 62 3.75 6.56 8.90
CA GLY A 62 3.08 7.85 8.79
C GLY A 62 3.75 8.77 7.75
N HIS A 63 5.08 8.88 7.79
CA HIS A 63 5.84 9.65 6.81
C HIS A 63 5.72 9.08 5.39
N PHE A 64 5.76 7.75 5.25
CA PHE A 64 5.55 7.05 3.98
C PHE A 64 4.16 7.35 3.38
N PHE A 65 3.09 7.15 4.17
CA PHE A 65 1.72 7.43 3.73
C PHE A 65 1.49 8.91 3.43
N GLN A 66 2.12 9.81 4.20
CA GLN A 66 2.03 11.25 3.95
C GLN A 66 2.63 11.63 2.59
N LYS A 67 3.75 11.02 2.18
CA LYS A 67 4.29 11.24 0.82
C LYS A 67 3.31 10.82 -0.26
N LEU A 68 2.75 9.62 -0.14
CA LEU A 68 1.76 9.13 -1.08
C LEU A 68 0.55 10.08 -1.20
N GLN A 69 0.03 10.56 -0.07
CA GLN A 69 -1.07 11.53 -0.07
C GLN A 69 -0.69 12.87 -0.73
N ASN A 70 0.50 13.40 -0.43
CA ASN A 70 0.98 14.65 -1.03
C ASN A 70 1.04 14.58 -2.57
N TYR A 71 1.38 13.40 -3.10
CA TYR A 71 1.45 13.14 -4.53
C TYR A 71 0.15 12.55 -5.11
N ARG A 72 -0.91 12.44 -4.30
CA ARG A 72 -2.21 11.83 -4.66
C ARG A 72 -2.09 10.41 -5.20
N MET A 73 -1.04 9.70 -4.78
CA MET A 73 -0.81 8.30 -5.13
C MET A 73 -1.46 7.41 -4.08
N ARG A 74 -2.33 6.49 -4.50
CA ARG A 74 -2.92 5.49 -3.60
C ARG A 74 -1.96 4.33 -3.41
N LEU A 75 -2.21 3.53 -2.37
CA LEU A 75 -1.40 2.34 -2.06
C LEU A 75 -2.32 1.18 -1.70
N ALA A 76 -2.07 0.03 -2.31
CA ALA A 76 -2.56 -1.26 -1.87
C ALA A 76 -1.36 -2.10 -1.40
N ILE A 77 -1.35 -2.47 -0.13
CA ILE A 77 -0.42 -3.45 0.44
C ILE A 77 -1.11 -4.82 0.33
N VAL A 78 -0.51 -5.72 -0.44
CA VAL A 78 -1.11 -7.02 -0.79
C VAL A 78 -0.29 -8.14 -0.17
N GLY A 79 -0.89 -8.95 0.70
CA GLY A 79 -0.25 -10.10 1.30
C GLY A 79 -0.59 -10.28 2.78
N ASP A 80 -0.03 -11.33 3.38
CA ASP A 80 -0.28 -11.66 4.78
C ASP A 80 0.46 -10.71 5.73
N ILE A 81 -0.32 -10.02 6.56
CA ILE A 81 0.13 -9.18 7.68
C ILE A 81 -0.51 -9.61 9.00
N SER A 82 -0.98 -10.85 9.10
CA SER A 82 -1.64 -11.40 10.30
C SER A 82 -0.75 -11.33 11.54
N ALA A 83 0.54 -11.62 11.40
CA ALA A 83 1.51 -11.55 12.50
C ALA A 83 1.64 -10.13 13.10
N PRO A 84 1.95 -9.06 12.33
CA PRO A 84 2.01 -7.72 12.90
C PRO A 84 0.64 -7.22 13.40
N LEU A 85 -0.48 -7.62 12.78
CA LEU A 85 -1.83 -7.31 13.29
C LEU A 85 -2.10 -7.95 14.65
N ALA A 86 -1.70 -9.21 14.85
CA ALA A 86 -1.84 -9.88 16.14
C ALA A 86 -1.00 -9.22 17.23
N ALA A 87 0.16 -8.67 16.86
CA ALA A 87 1.09 -8.02 17.79
C ALA A 87 0.69 -6.60 18.21
N SER A 88 -0.21 -5.92 17.47
CA SER A 88 -0.49 -4.50 17.69
C SER A 88 -1.97 -4.13 17.51
N GLY A 89 -2.63 -3.70 18.60
CA GLY A 89 -3.98 -3.14 18.54
C GLY A 89 -4.05 -1.86 17.70
N ALA A 90 -3.08 -0.97 17.87
CA ALA A 90 -3.02 0.28 17.10
C ALA A 90 -2.89 0.03 15.59
N LEU A 91 -2.12 -0.98 15.18
CA LEU A 91 -2.05 -1.36 13.76
C LEU A 91 -3.37 -1.92 13.25
N ARG A 92 -4.05 -2.76 14.04
CA ARG A 92 -5.38 -3.28 13.66
C ARG A 92 -6.38 -2.15 13.45
N ASP A 93 -6.43 -1.19 14.36
CA ASP A 93 -7.33 -0.05 14.26
C ASP A 93 -6.98 0.81 13.04
N PHE A 94 -5.70 1.06 12.80
CA PHE A 94 -5.22 1.80 11.64
C PHE A 94 -5.58 1.12 10.31
N VAL A 95 -5.34 -0.19 10.19
CA VAL A 95 -5.67 -0.97 8.98
C VAL A 95 -7.19 -0.99 8.75
N GLY A 96 -7.98 -1.21 9.81
CA GLY A 96 -9.44 -1.21 9.74
C GLY A 96 -10.01 0.13 9.29
N GLU A 97 -9.53 1.23 9.87
CA GLU A 97 -9.92 2.59 9.47
C GLU A 97 -9.51 2.88 8.03
N THR A 98 -8.27 2.55 7.66
CA THR A 98 -7.73 2.80 6.32
C THR A 98 -8.54 2.08 5.24
N ASN A 99 -8.84 0.79 5.45
CA ASN A 99 -9.67 0.01 4.53
C ASN A 99 -11.10 0.54 4.43
N ARG A 100 -11.67 1.06 5.53
CA ARG A 100 -13.00 1.67 5.53
C ARG A 100 -13.05 2.96 4.71
N ILE A 101 -12.00 3.78 4.78
CA ILE A 101 -11.86 4.99 3.96
C ILE A 101 -11.64 4.62 2.48
N GLY A 102 -10.91 3.54 2.22
CA GLY A 102 -10.70 2.98 0.88
C GLY A 102 -9.72 3.75 -0.03
N HIS A 103 -9.09 4.81 0.50
CA HIS A 103 -8.06 5.55 -0.23
C HIS A 103 -6.78 4.72 -0.38
N HIS A 104 -6.28 4.18 0.74
CA HIS A 104 -5.28 3.12 0.76
C HIS A 104 -5.96 1.79 1.17
N LEU A 105 -5.33 0.67 0.83
CA LEU A 105 -5.86 -0.66 1.08
C LEU A 105 -4.79 -1.58 1.66
N PHE A 106 -5.22 -2.45 2.57
CA PHE A 106 -4.50 -3.62 3.04
C PHE A 106 -5.38 -4.82 2.74
N VAL A 107 -4.90 -5.73 1.89
CA VAL A 107 -5.67 -6.87 1.41
C VAL A 107 -4.80 -8.13 1.40
N ALA A 108 -5.41 -9.28 1.63
CA ALA A 108 -4.68 -10.55 1.76
C ALA A 108 -4.09 -11.01 0.42
N ASP A 109 -4.77 -10.74 -0.69
CA ASP A 109 -4.40 -11.21 -2.02
C ASP A 109 -5.01 -10.34 -3.13
N ARG A 110 -4.76 -10.74 -4.38
CA ARG A 110 -5.29 -10.09 -5.58
C ARG A 110 -6.83 -10.12 -5.65
N ALA A 111 -7.46 -11.22 -5.25
CA ALA A 111 -8.92 -11.33 -5.33
C ALA A 111 -9.59 -10.34 -4.36
N ALA A 112 -9.04 -10.19 -3.16
CA ALA A 112 -9.46 -9.19 -2.19
C ALA A 112 -9.24 -7.76 -2.69
N LEU A 113 -8.13 -7.48 -3.40
CA LEU A 113 -7.91 -6.19 -4.06
C LEU A 113 -9.00 -5.89 -5.10
N ASP A 114 -9.26 -6.83 -6.00
CA ASP A 114 -10.24 -6.66 -7.07
C ASP A 114 -11.64 -6.44 -6.51
N ALA A 115 -12.01 -7.18 -5.45
CA ALA A 115 -13.27 -7.00 -4.73
C ALA A 115 -13.38 -5.61 -4.07
N ALA A 116 -12.31 -5.15 -3.39
CA ALA A 116 -12.28 -3.83 -2.76
C ALA A 116 -12.42 -2.69 -3.78
N LEU A 117 -11.83 -2.84 -4.97
CA LEU A 117 -11.94 -1.87 -6.05
C LEU A 117 -13.29 -1.95 -6.79
N GLY A 118 -13.95 -3.11 -6.76
CA GLY A 118 -15.26 -3.34 -7.39
C GLY A 118 -16.46 -2.91 -6.54
N SER A 119 -16.28 -2.67 -5.24
CA SER A 119 -17.36 -2.33 -4.30
C SER A 119 -17.88 -0.88 -4.41
N LYS A 120 -17.72 -0.19 -5.56
CA LYS A 120 -18.41 1.08 -5.81
C LYS A 120 -19.90 0.83 -6.06
N ALA A 121 -20.71 0.98 -5.02
CA ALA A 121 -22.12 1.32 -5.11
C ALA A 121 -22.27 2.84 -4.93
#